data_AF-A0A512DKE8-F1
#
_entry.id   AF-A0A512DKE8-F1
#
_cell.length_a   1.000
_cell.length_b   1.000
_cell.length_c   1.000
_cell.angle_alpha   90.00
_cell.angle_beta   90.00
_cell.angle_gamma   90.00
#
_symmetry.space_group_name_H-M   'P 1'
#
loop_
_entity.id
_entity.type
_entity.pdbx_description
1 polymer ?
#
loop_
_entity_poly.entity_id
_entity_poly.type
_entity_poly.pdbx_seq_one_letter_code
_entity_poly.pdbx_strand_id
1 'polypeptide(L)'
;MVPVSMPALKPGAVIHGPKAMTDTLLGDFAREIQSRGFKVAGLIQRNGDAGDDCACVMDLIDLGSGEAIRISQDLGAGSNSCRVDPGGIAEAGSRLRASLSGKPDLVVVNKFGGLEKGGGGLSDELLLAMSEGLPVLTSVAGRLIDEWMEFSGGHCDLLRPDDAALWQWWGSQRLYQDLLLGVKDGSVARITRSAHWLLIEGPEACGLARIPRGADQAGRLLDDMAAQGLRHLAGLVNSIDLFEAAVGLAALNAHYNRPGLEVAGGNGLDAFAEEEGRVVAIGSFPDIARRLPNALVVDAQPDAHEYPAAAADWLLPGCAAAVITASTIANRSLPRLLDLARGARVALAGPGTPLTPRLFSYGVEILAGFIVDDPAGMAQCIAEGATPRGFRQFGRQVTLRRPG
;
A
#
# COMPACT_ATOMS: atom_id res chain seq x y z
N MET A 1 17.52 -19.23 -5.10
CA MET A 1 16.29 -18.65 -5.69
C MET A 1 16.46 -17.15 -5.76
N VAL A 2 16.02 -16.51 -6.84
CA VAL A 2 16.02 -15.05 -6.94
C VAL A 2 14.95 -14.52 -5.97
N PRO A 3 15.28 -13.61 -5.03
CA PRO A 3 14.27 -13.02 -4.17
C PRO A 3 13.25 -12.28 -5.03
N VAL A 4 11.96 -12.48 -4.77
CA VAL A 4 10.90 -11.72 -5.44
C VAL A 4 10.99 -10.28 -4.96
N SER A 5 11.60 -9.42 -5.77
CA SER A 5 11.68 -7.98 -5.52
C SER A 5 10.36 -7.29 -5.82
N MET A 6 10.13 -6.12 -5.23
CA MET A 6 9.01 -5.27 -5.63
C MET A 6 9.13 -4.93 -7.13
N PRO A 7 8.02 -4.88 -7.86
CA PRO A 7 8.04 -4.43 -9.25
C PRO A 7 8.56 -3.00 -9.35
N ALA A 8 9.38 -2.74 -10.37
CA ALA A 8 9.78 -1.38 -10.71
C ALA A 8 8.54 -0.55 -11.07
N LEU A 9 8.54 0.72 -10.66
CA LEU A 9 7.46 1.65 -10.97
C LEU A 9 7.97 2.64 -12.01
N LYS A 10 7.22 2.78 -13.10
CA LYS A 10 7.52 3.81 -14.09
C LYS A 10 7.37 5.20 -13.46
N PRO A 11 8.14 6.20 -13.91
CA PRO A 11 7.90 7.58 -13.57
C PRO A 11 6.42 7.96 -13.73
N GLY A 12 5.83 8.51 -12.68
CA GLY A 12 4.46 9.04 -12.68
C GLY A 12 4.48 10.52 -13.00
N ALA A 13 3.65 10.94 -13.96
CA ALA A 13 3.50 12.34 -14.32
C ALA A 13 2.05 12.79 -14.13
N VAL A 14 1.81 13.61 -13.11
CA VAL A 14 0.49 14.19 -12.87
C VAL A 14 0.22 15.28 -13.90
N ILE A 15 -0.73 15.02 -14.80
CA ILE A 15 -1.09 15.95 -15.86
C ILE A 15 -2.10 16.96 -15.33
N HIS A 16 -1.80 18.25 -15.53
CA HIS A 16 -2.63 19.30 -14.98
C HIS A 16 -2.82 20.51 -15.87
N GLY A 17 -3.94 21.21 -15.64
CA GLY A 17 -4.27 22.47 -16.30
C GLY A 17 -3.62 23.68 -15.61
N PRO A 18 -3.75 24.89 -16.20
CA PRO A 18 -3.07 26.11 -15.73
C PRO A 18 -3.40 26.57 -14.31
N LYS A 19 -4.54 26.15 -13.75
CA LYS A 19 -5.05 26.57 -12.43
C LYS A 19 -5.05 25.45 -11.38
N ALA A 20 -4.42 24.31 -11.67
CA ALA A 20 -4.45 23.16 -10.77
C ALA A 20 -3.47 23.32 -9.60
N MET A 21 -3.91 22.97 -8.40
CA MET A 21 -3.08 22.94 -7.18
C MET A 21 -2.32 21.61 -7.06
N THR A 22 -1.48 21.29 -8.05
CA THR A 22 -0.70 20.04 -8.04
C THR A 22 0.33 19.97 -6.93
N ASP A 23 0.82 21.12 -6.48
CA ASP A 23 1.84 21.23 -5.42
C ASP A 23 1.30 20.66 -4.09
N THR A 24 0.04 20.99 -3.77
CA THR A 24 -0.66 20.47 -2.59
C THR A 24 -0.90 18.98 -2.71
N LEU A 25 -1.41 18.50 -3.85
CA LEU A 25 -1.68 17.08 -4.08
C LEU A 25 -0.41 16.22 -3.93
N LEU A 26 0.68 16.59 -4.61
CA LEU A 26 1.95 15.85 -4.52
C LEU A 26 2.55 15.93 -3.11
N GLY A 27 2.41 17.08 -2.44
CA GLY A 27 2.88 17.26 -1.08
C GLY A 27 2.10 16.50 -0.02
N ASP A 28 0.78 16.41 -0.15
CA ASP A 28 -0.07 15.57 0.71
C ASP A 28 0.26 14.10 0.51
N PHE A 29 0.39 13.65 -0.74
CA PHE A 29 0.75 12.27 -1.04
C PHE A 29 2.14 11.90 -0.51
N ALA A 30 3.16 12.76 -0.72
CA ALA A 30 4.50 12.55 -0.20
C ALA A 30 4.49 12.41 1.34
N ARG A 31 3.76 13.29 2.04
CA ARG A 31 3.62 13.23 3.50
C ARG A 31 2.92 11.98 3.97
N GLU A 32 1.88 11.53 3.27
CA GLU A 32 1.16 10.29 3.61
C GLU A 32 2.05 9.05 3.40
N ILE A 33 2.87 9.01 2.34
CA ILE A 33 3.83 7.93 2.14
C ILE A 33 4.93 7.96 3.24
N GLN A 34 5.41 9.14 3.63
CA GLN A 34 6.36 9.29 4.75
C GLN A 34 5.76 8.86 6.09
N SER A 35 4.50 9.24 6.38
CA SER A 35 3.82 8.90 7.64
C SER A 35 3.67 7.38 7.82
N ARG A 36 3.62 6.64 6.71
CA ARG A 36 3.62 5.18 6.67
C ARG A 36 4.99 4.55 6.91
N GLY A 37 6.06 5.33 6.91
CA GLY A 37 7.44 4.89 7.19
C GLY A 37 8.28 4.63 5.94
N PHE A 38 7.77 4.91 4.74
CA PHE A 38 8.56 4.85 3.52
C PHE A 38 9.54 6.03 3.47
N LYS A 39 10.70 5.81 2.85
CA LYS A 39 11.70 6.86 2.62
C LYS A 39 11.29 7.68 1.40
N VAL A 40 10.88 8.92 1.61
CA VAL A 40 10.61 9.85 0.52
C VAL A 40 11.69 10.91 0.47
N ALA A 41 12.24 11.13 -0.71
CA ALA A 41 13.12 12.25 -1.02
C ALA A 41 12.47 13.12 -2.10
N GLY A 42 12.90 14.37 -2.21
CA GLY A 42 12.35 15.23 -3.25
C GLY A 42 12.26 16.70 -2.88
N LEU A 43 11.80 17.47 -3.86
CA LEU A 43 11.65 18.92 -3.78
C LEU A 43 10.24 19.28 -4.24
N ILE A 44 9.50 20.00 -3.39
CA ILE A 44 8.19 20.52 -3.74
C ILE A 44 8.21 22.03 -3.76
N GLN A 45 7.87 22.61 -4.91
CA GLN A 45 7.68 24.04 -5.03
C GLN A 45 6.51 24.54 -4.17
N ARG A 46 6.76 25.62 -3.43
CA ARG A 46 5.77 26.43 -2.74
C ARG A 46 5.88 27.87 -3.23
N ASN A 47 4.75 28.40 -3.67
CA ASN A 47 4.64 29.81 -4.05
C ASN A 47 4.07 30.57 -2.85
N GLY A 48 4.74 31.65 -2.43
CA GLY A 48 4.22 32.56 -1.42
C GLY A 48 3.11 33.46 -2.00
N ASP A 49 2.16 33.87 -1.15
CA ASP A 49 1.14 34.85 -1.53
C ASP A 49 1.82 36.16 -1.91
N ALA A 50 1.57 36.63 -3.13
CA ALA A 50 1.90 37.99 -3.51
C ALA A 50 0.97 38.92 -2.71
N GLY A 51 1.51 39.67 -1.75
CA GLY A 51 0.84 40.88 -1.27
C GLY A 51 0.71 41.91 -2.39
N ASP A 52 0.18 43.09 -2.08
CA ASP A 52 0.03 44.21 -3.05
C ASP A 52 1.34 44.63 -3.75
N ASP A 53 2.48 44.12 -3.30
CA ASP A 53 3.78 44.26 -3.96
C ASP A 53 4.14 42.99 -4.75
N CYS A 54 4.38 43.18 -6.05
CA CYS A 54 4.34 42.19 -7.13
C CYS A 54 5.54 41.20 -7.16
N ALA A 55 5.98 40.71 -6.01
CA ALA A 55 7.07 39.74 -5.89
C ALA A 55 6.51 38.34 -5.51
N CYS A 56 6.21 37.51 -6.51
CA CYS A 56 5.93 36.09 -6.29
C CYS A 56 7.20 35.40 -5.79
N VAL A 57 7.27 35.14 -4.48
CA VAL A 57 8.33 34.35 -3.85
C VAL A 57 8.14 32.88 -4.19
N MET A 58 9.17 32.24 -4.72
CA MET A 58 9.17 30.81 -5.03
C MET A 58 10.25 30.11 -4.22
N ASP A 59 9.84 29.11 -3.44
CA ASP A 59 10.73 28.27 -2.64
C ASP A 59 10.56 26.81 -3.06
N LEU A 60 11.64 26.02 -3.02
CA LEU A 60 11.60 24.57 -3.05
C LEU A 60 11.74 24.04 -1.63
N ILE A 61 10.80 23.21 -1.19
CA ILE A 61 10.85 22.55 0.12
C ILE A 61 11.44 21.16 -0.08
N ASP A 62 12.54 20.88 0.61
CA ASP A 62 13.14 19.55 0.69
C ASP A 62 12.26 18.64 1.57
N LEU A 63 11.75 17.55 1.00
CA LEU A 63 10.86 16.63 1.70
C LEU A 63 11.55 15.83 2.81
N GLY A 64 12.86 15.65 2.74
CA GLY A 64 13.63 14.92 3.73
C GLY A 64 13.96 15.78 4.96
N SER A 65 14.40 17.02 4.75
CA SER A 65 14.84 17.93 5.81
C SER A 65 13.76 18.91 6.27
N GLY A 66 12.78 19.22 5.41
CA GLY A 66 11.81 20.30 5.61
C GLY A 66 12.36 21.70 5.33
N GLU A 67 13.63 21.83 4.95
CA GLU A 67 14.26 23.12 4.67
C GLU A 67 13.76 23.73 3.36
N ALA A 68 13.64 25.05 3.35
CA ALA A 68 13.24 25.83 2.18
C ALA A 68 14.47 26.39 1.45
N ILE A 69 14.49 26.25 0.13
CA ILE A 69 15.51 26.78 -0.77
C ILE A 69 14.85 27.86 -1.62
N ARG A 70 15.30 29.10 -1.48
CA ARG A 70 14.79 30.21 -2.29
C ARG A 70 15.24 30.02 -3.73
N ILE A 71 14.29 29.96 -4.67
CA ILE A 71 14.57 29.83 -6.12
C ILE A 71 14.08 31.03 -6.92
N SER A 72 13.61 32.09 -6.26
CA SER A 72 13.24 33.36 -6.89
C SER A 72 14.16 34.49 -6.44
N GLN A 73 14.58 35.33 -7.39
CA GLN A 73 15.29 36.58 -7.15
C GLN A 73 14.43 37.79 -7.53
N ASP A 74 14.64 38.92 -6.85
CA ASP A 74 14.02 40.17 -7.24
C ASP A 74 14.83 40.88 -8.33
N LEU A 75 14.21 41.07 -9.50
CA LEU A 75 14.80 41.73 -10.66
C LEU A 75 14.36 43.21 -10.78
N GLY A 76 13.59 43.71 -9.82
CA GLY A 76 13.06 45.08 -9.80
C GLY A 76 11.81 45.30 -10.67
N ALA A 77 11.19 46.46 -10.49
CA ALA A 77 9.97 46.86 -11.18
C ALA A 77 10.25 47.19 -12.67
N GLY A 78 9.97 46.23 -13.56
CA GLY A 78 10.09 46.41 -15.02
C GLY A 78 10.85 45.32 -15.77
N SER A 79 11.33 44.28 -15.08
CA SER A 79 12.02 43.16 -15.74
C SER A 79 11.04 42.22 -16.46
N ASN A 80 11.33 41.89 -17.73
CA ASN A 80 10.66 40.84 -18.51
C ASN A 80 11.41 39.48 -18.44
N SER A 81 12.50 39.41 -17.67
CA SER A 81 13.34 38.21 -17.56
C SER A 81 12.84 37.25 -16.49
N CYS A 82 13.18 35.96 -16.65
CA CYS A 82 12.82 34.92 -15.70
C CYS A 82 13.36 35.24 -14.30
N ARG A 83 12.46 35.35 -13.31
CA ARG A 83 12.79 35.63 -11.89
C ARG A 83 13.43 34.44 -11.16
N VAL A 84 13.67 33.33 -11.84
CA VAL A 84 14.31 32.15 -11.23
C VAL A 84 15.77 32.46 -10.91
N ASP A 85 16.21 32.13 -9.70
CA ASP A 85 17.59 32.21 -9.24
C ASP A 85 18.35 30.91 -9.63
N PRO A 86 19.32 30.98 -10.57
CA PRO A 86 20.14 29.82 -10.94
C PRO A 86 20.94 29.24 -9.77
N GLY A 87 21.33 30.08 -8.79
CA GLY A 87 22.06 29.63 -7.60
C GLY A 87 21.20 28.74 -6.72
N GLY A 88 19.98 29.17 -6.41
CA GLY A 88 19.00 28.37 -5.68
C GLY A 88 18.65 27.05 -6.38
N ILE A 89 18.53 27.03 -7.71
CA ILE A 89 18.30 25.80 -8.47
C ILE A 89 19.50 24.85 -8.39
N ALA A 90 20.74 25.36 -8.52
CA ALA A 90 21.94 24.53 -8.40
C ALA A 90 22.10 23.94 -6.99
N GLU A 91 21.78 24.71 -5.95
CA GLU A 91 21.73 24.21 -4.57
C GLU A 91 20.70 23.09 -4.42
N ALA A 92 19.48 23.30 -4.95
CA ALA A 92 18.41 22.31 -4.92
C ALA A 92 18.80 21.00 -5.63
N GLY A 93 19.42 21.09 -6.81
CA GLY A 93 19.91 19.93 -7.55
C GLY A 93 20.97 19.15 -6.77
N SER A 94 21.92 19.85 -6.13
CA SER A 94 22.95 19.22 -5.28
C SER A 94 22.34 18.46 -4.10
N ARG A 95 21.37 19.06 -3.41
CA ARG A 95 20.66 18.41 -2.28
C ARG A 95 19.85 17.20 -2.73
N LEU A 96 19.10 17.33 -3.82
CA LEU A 96 18.34 16.22 -4.39
C LEU A 96 19.28 15.05 -4.73
N ARG A 97 20.38 15.31 -5.45
CA ARG A 97 21.37 14.28 -5.80
C ARG A 97 21.96 13.57 -4.58
N ALA A 98 22.26 14.30 -3.51
CA ALA A 98 22.74 13.71 -2.26
C ALA A 98 21.69 12.77 -1.65
N SER A 99 20.41 13.14 -1.69
CA SER A 99 19.31 12.32 -1.16
C SER A 99 19.07 11.02 -1.96
N LEU A 100 19.31 11.03 -3.28
CA LEU A 100 19.13 9.84 -4.13
C LEU A 100 20.06 8.68 -3.74
N SER A 101 21.25 8.99 -3.25
CA SER A 101 22.23 7.99 -2.77
C SER A 101 21.68 7.10 -1.64
N GLY A 102 20.69 7.59 -0.89
CA GLY A 102 20.00 6.84 0.16
C GLY A 102 19.00 5.79 -0.36
N LYS A 103 18.82 5.70 -1.69
CA LYS A 103 17.82 4.86 -2.37
C LYS A 103 16.43 5.00 -1.76
N PRO A 104 15.82 6.20 -1.87
CA PRO A 104 14.48 6.43 -1.36
C PRO A 104 13.46 5.50 -2.05
N ASP A 105 12.39 5.19 -1.35
CA ASP A 105 11.26 4.41 -1.89
C ASP A 105 10.42 5.23 -2.89
N LEU A 106 10.47 6.56 -2.79
CA LEU A 106 9.80 7.51 -3.70
C LEU A 106 10.63 8.80 -3.81
N VAL A 107 10.78 9.29 -5.04
CA VAL A 107 11.35 10.61 -5.35
C VAL A 107 10.22 11.50 -5.88
N VAL A 108 10.00 12.66 -5.26
CA VAL A 108 9.01 13.63 -5.73
C VAL A 108 9.69 14.91 -6.17
N VAL A 109 9.57 15.29 -7.44
CA VAL A 109 10.13 16.55 -7.94
C VAL A 109 9.01 17.36 -8.56
N ASN A 110 8.67 18.49 -7.95
CA ASN A 110 7.66 19.40 -8.46
C ASN A 110 8.34 20.72 -8.86
N LYS A 111 8.44 21.08 -10.15
CA LYS A 111 7.69 20.61 -11.32
C LYS A 111 8.57 20.46 -12.57
N PHE A 112 8.23 19.58 -13.51
CA PHE A 112 8.73 19.64 -14.88
C PHE A 112 8.14 20.85 -15.65
N GLY A 113 8.94 21.90 -15.78
CA GLY A 113 8.54 23.19 -16.30
C GLY A 113 9.33 23.64 -17.52
N GLY A 114 9.34 24.95 -17.76
CA GLY A 114 10.00 25.53 -18.93
C GLY A 114 11.53 25.43 -18.89
N LEU A 115 12.13 25.39 -17.70
CA LEU A 115 13.57 25.21 -17.54
C LEU A 115 13.97 23.77 -17.88
N GLU A 116 13.20 22.79 -17.40
CA GLU A 116 13.46 21.37 -17.60
C GLU A 116 13.28 20.97 -19.07
N LYS A 117 12.28 21.53 -19.76
CA LYS A 117 12.13 21.36 -21.21
C LYS A 117 13.41 21.70 -21.99
N GLY A 118 14.16 22.71 -21.54
CA GLY A 118 15.41 23.13 -22.18
C GLY A 118 16.64 22.34 -21.74
N GLY A 119 16.49 21.30 -20.91
CA GLY A 119 17.59 20.57 -20.28
C GLY A 119 18.22 21.30 -19.08
N GLY A 120 17.60 22.37 -18.59
CA GLY A 120 18.00 23.08 -17.36
C GLY A 120 17.18 22.63 -16.14
N GLY A 121 17.17 23.45 -15.09
CA GLY A 121 16.37 23.15 -13.90
C GLY A 121 16.88 21.90 -13.18
N LEU A 122 15.96 20.99 -12.82
CA LEU A 122 16.26 19.71 -12.16
C LEU A 122 16.27 18.50 -13.12
N SER A 123 16.49 18.74 -14.42
CA SER A 123 16.46 17.71 -15.46
C SER A 123 17.47 16.58 -15.22
N ASP A 124 18.70 16.93 -14.88
CA ASP A 124 19.79 15.96 -14.65
C ASP A 124 19.47 15.06 -13.45
N GLU A 125 18.91 15.63 -12.37
CA GLU A 125 18.51 14.87 -11.18
C GLU A 125 17.32 13.94 -11.47
N LEU A 126 16.34 14.42 -12.25
CA LEU A 126 15.22 13.60 -12.71
C LEU A 126 15.71 12.40 -13.53
N LEU A 127 16.56 12.65 -14.54
CA LEU A 127 17.13 11.59 -15.38
C LEU A 127 17.99 10.62 -14.57
N LEU A 128 18.78 11.12 -13.62
CA LEU A 128 19.57 10.29 -12.72
C LEU A 128 18.66 9.35 -11.91
N ALA A 129 17.65 9.88 -11.22
CA ALA A 129 16.72 9.07 -10.44
C ALA A 129 16.00 8.01 -11.30
N MET A 130 15.56 8.38 -12.50
CA MET A 130 14.94 7.46 -13.46
C MET A 130 15.91 6.37 -13.93
N SER A 131 17.16 6.73 -14.22
CA SER A 131 18.19 5.79 -14.68
C SER A 131 18.61 4.77 -13.60
N GLU A 132 18.50 5.15 -12.33
CA GLU A 132 18.70 4.26 -11.18
C GLU A 132 17.48 3.38 -10.88
N GLY A 133 16.37 3.56 -11.60
CA GLY A 133 15.13 2.82 -11.40
C GLY A 133 14.37 3.24 -10.13
N LEU A 134 14.66 4.42 -9.59
CA LEU A 134 13.93 4.96 -8.44
C LEU A 134 12.51 5.38 -8.88
N PRO A 135 11.46 5.11 -8.08
CA PRO A 135 10.12 5.62 -8.39
C PRO A 135 10.09 7.15 -8.36
N VAL A 136 9.89 7.79 -9.51
CA VAL A 136 9.82 9.25 -9.63
C VAL A 136 8.37 9.69 -9.83
N LEU A 137 7.93 10.70 -9.09
CA LEU A 137 6.65 11.37 -9.25
C LEU A 137 6.86 12.87 -9.51
N THR A 138 6.26 13.40 -10.57
CA THR A 138 6.31 14.82 -10.91
C THR A 138 4.95 15.34 -11.38
N SER A 139 4.85 16.66 -11.57
CA SER A 139 3.73 17.30 -12.25
C SER A 139 4.17 17.80 -13.63
N VAL A 140 3.27 17.72 -14.61
CA VAL A 140 3.52 18.17 -15.99
C VAL A 140 2.32 18.99 -16.44
N ALA A 141 2.57 20.21 -16.95
CA ALA A 141 1.49 20.98 -17.58
C ALA A 141 0.99 20.22 -18.82
N GLY A 142 -0.32 20.18 -19.05
CA GLY A 142 -0.88 19.49 -20.23
C GLY A 142 -0.29 19.93 -21.58
N ARG A 143 0.21 21.18 -21.67
CA ARG A 143 0.90 21.69 -22.87
C ARG A 143 2.34 21.21 -23.06
N LEU A 144 2.91 20.50 -22.08
CA LEU A 144 4.29 19.99 -22.06
C LEU A 144 4.34 18.44 -22.11
N ILE A 145 3.22 17.80 -22.47
CA ILE A 145 3.14 16.33 -22.50
C ILE A 145 4.11 15.76 -23.53
N ASP A 146 4.18 16.33 -24.72
CA ASP A 146 5.04 15.82 -25.79
C ASP A 146 6.52 15.90 -25.38
N GLU A 147 6.94 17.01 -24.76
CA GLU A 147 8.30 17.19 -24.25
C GLU A 147 8.61 16.26 -23.09
N TRP A 148 7.64 16.02 -22.20
CA TRP A 148 7.80 15.02 -21.13
C TRP A 148 7.92 13.59 -21.69
N MET A 149 7.16 13.26 -22.73
CA MET A 149 7.24 11.96 -23.38
C MET A 149 8.59 11.77 -24.05
N GLU A 150 9.12 12.80 -24.71
CA GLU A 150 10.48 12.78 -25.28
C GLU A 150 11.54 12.65 -24.17
N PHE A 151 11.44 13.47 -23.12
CA PHE A 151 12.36 13.46 -21.97
C PHE A 151 12.41 12.10 -21.26
N SER A 152 11.27 11.46 -21.03
CA SER A 152 11.16 10.16 -20.38
C SER A 152 11.38 8.96 -21.33
N GLY A 153 11.64 9.21 -22.63
CA GLY A 153 11.74 8.15 -23.64
C GLY A 153 10.45 7.34 -23.81
N GLY A 154 9.30 7.94 -23.48
CA GLY A 154 7.99 7.29 -23.46
C GLY A 154 7.79 6.28 -22.32
N HIS A 155 8.75 6.18 -21.39
CA HIS A 155 8.67 5.25 -20.26
C HIS A 155 8.11 5.92 -19.01
N CYS A 156 6.84 6.34 -19.05
CA CYS A 156 6.15 6.93 -17.91
C CYS A 156 4.67 6.52 -17.88
N ASP A 157 4.01 6.77 -16.75
CA ASP A 157 2.55 6.70 -16.62
C ASP A 157 1.98 8.11 -16.42
N LEU A 158 1.02 8.48 -17.27
CA LEU A 158 0.33 9.77 -17.17
C LEU A 158 -0.84 9.64 -16.20
N LEU A 159 -0.82 10.46 -15.15
CA LEU A 159 -1.74 10.36 -14.02
C LEU A 159 -2.73 11.53 -14.03
N ARG A 160 -3.96 11.23 -13.63
CA ARG A 160 -4.94 12.28 -13.31
C ARG A 160 -4.53 13.00 -12.01
N PRO A 161 -4.90 14.28 -11.84
CA PRO A 161 -4.58 15.05 -10.64
C PRO A 161 -5.55 14.73 -9.50
N ASP A 162 -5.62 13.47 -9.10
CA ASP A 162 -6.44 13.00 -7.98
C ASP A 162 -5.71 11.94 -7.14
N ASP A 163 -6.05 11.85 -5.84
CA ASP A 163 -5.41 10.95 -4.89
C ASP A 163 -5.57 9.46 -5.28
N ALA A 164 -6.74 9.09 -5.84
CA ALA A 164 -6.97 7.72 -6.27
C ALA A 164 -6.02 7.30 -7.40
N ALA A 165 -5.70 8.19 -8.34
CA ALA A 165 -4.72 7.94 -9.39
C ALA A 165 -3.30 7.76 -8.83
N LEU A 166 -2.92 8.53 -7.81
CA LEU A 166 -1.60 8.40 -7.15
C LEU A 166 -1.45 7.06 -6.45
N TRP A 167 -2.47 6.62 -5.69
CA TRP A 167 -2.45 5.31 -5.03
C TRP A 167 -2.51 4.14 -6.01
N GLN A 168 -3.25 4.28 -7.12
CA GLN A 168 -3.26 3.29 -8.19
C GLN A 168 -1.89 3.16 -8.87
N TRP A 169 -1.20 4.28 -9.09
CA TRP A 169 0.17 4.29 -9.59
C TRP A 169 1.13 3.68 -8.57
N TRP A 170 1.08 4.09 -7.30
CA TRP A 170 1.90 3.51 -6.23
C TRP A 170 1.75 1.99 -6.13
N GLY A 171 0.54 1.48 -6.36
CA GLY A 171 0.28 0.08 -6.63
C GLY A 171 0.18 -0.79 -5.38
N SER A 172 -0.72 -1.76 -5.42
CA SER A 172 -1.01 -2.70 -4.33
C SER A 172 0.17 -3.63 -4.00
N GLN A 173 1.17 -3.74 -4.86
CA GLN A 173 2.34 -4.59 -4.66
C GLN A 173 3.20 -4.13 -3.48
N ARG A 174 3.08 -2.86 -3.08
CA ARG A 174 3.77 -2.27 -1.93
C ARG A 174 3.05 -2.49 -0.59
N LEU A 175 1.85 -3.08 -0.59
CA LEU A 175 1.07 -3.31 0.63
C LEU A 175 1.84 -4.12 1.68
N TYR A 176 2.67 -5.08 1.25
CA TYR A 176 3.43 -5.92 2.18
C TYR A 176 4.48 -5.13 2.94
N GLN A 177 5.21 -4.25 2.22
CA GLN A 177 6.16 -3.35 2.83
C GLN A 177 5.46 -2.33 3.73
N ASP A 178 4.33 -1.77 3.30
CA ASP A 178 3.52 -0.84 4.09
C ASP A 178 3.05 -1.47 5.43
N LEU A 179 2.51 -2.69 5.36
CA LEU A 179 2.13 -3.44 6.54
C LEU A 179 3.33 -3.73 7.45
N LEU A 180 4.50 -4.08 6.91
CA LEU A 180 5.69 -4.34 7.71
C LEU A 180 6.24 -3.07 8.39
N LEU A 181 6.21 -1.93 7.68
CA LEU A 181 6.69 -0.65 8.22
C LEU A 181 5.86 -0.17 9.42
N GLY A 182 4.59 -0.56 9.50
CA GLY A 182 3.75 -0.27 10.66
C GLY A 182 4.01 -1.16 11.88
N VAL A 183 4.74 -2.27 11.75
CA VAL A 183 5.00 -3.18 12.87
C VAL A 183 6.12 -2.68 13.78
N LYS A 184 5.78 -2.53 15.07
CA LYS A 184 6.76 -2.37 16.14
C LYS A 184 7.34 -3.71 16.52
N ASP A 185 8.65 -3.74 16.80
CA ASP A 185 9.32 -4.96 17.26
C ASP A 185 8.93 -5.31 18.70
N GLY A 186 9.11 -6.57 19.07
CA GLY A 186 8.75 -7.09 20.38
C GLY A 186 8.93 -8.60 20.50
N SER A 187 8.82 -9.12 21.71
CA SER A 187 8.94 -10.56 21.96
C SER A 187 7.73 -11.33 21.43
N VAL A 188 7.98 -12.57 21.01
CA VAL A 188 6.94 -13.54 20.65
C VAL A 188 6.89 -14.57 21.77
N ALA A 189 5.77 -14.62 22.48
CA ALA A 189 5.60 -15.51 23.63
C ALA A 189 5.31 -16.95 23.20
N ARG A 190 4.58 -17.12 22.10
CA ARG A 190 4.14 -18.43 21.62
C ARG A 190 3.88 -18.41 20.12
N ILE A 191 4.23 -19.51 19.46
CA ILE A 191 3.72 -19.84 18.13
C ILE A 191 3.03 -21.20 18.23
N THR A 192 1.75 -21.27 17.84
CA THR A 192 0.99 -22.52 17.81
C THR A 192 0.48 -22.76 16.40
N ARG A 193 0.56 -24.00 15.92
CA ARG A 193 0.09 -24.36 14.58
C ARG A 193 -0.72 -25.64 14.57
N SER A 194 -1.53 -25.77 13.53
CA SER A 194 -2.22 -26.99 13.12
C SER A 194 -1.94 -27.28 11.65
N ALA A 195 -2.65 -28.24 11.06
CA ALA A 195 -2.58 -28.47 9.61
C ALA A 195 -3.01 -27.25 8.78
N HIS A 196 -3.82 -26.33 9.33
CA HIS A 196 -4.48 -25.27 8.56
C HIS A 196 -4.37 -23.87 9.16
N TRP A 197 -4.03 -23.74 10.44
CA TRP A 197 -4.04 -22.45 11.14
C TRP A 197 -2.77 -22.28 11.97
N LEU A 198 -2.38 -21.02 12.11
CA LEU A 198 -1.25 -20.59 12.92
C LEU A 198 -1.68 -19.42 13.80
N LEU A 199 -1.20 -19.43 15.04
CA LEU A 199 -1.34 -18.39 16.04
C LEU A 199 0.05 -17.90 16.43
N ILE A 200 0.22 -16.59 16.50
CA ILE A 200 1.38 -15.93 17.12
C ILE A 200 0.87 -15.06 18.26
N GLU A 201 1.40 -15.31 19.46
CA GLU A 201 1.16 -14.50 20.65
C GLU A 201 2.29 -13.46 20.74
N GLY A 202 1.98 -12.22 20.35
CA GLY A 202 2.87 -11.08 20.45
C GLY A 202 2.74 -10.35 21.79
N PRO A 203 3.40 -9.19 21.96
CA PRO A 203 3.43 -8.49 23.25
C PRO A 203 2.07 -7.94 23.71
N GLU A 204 1.24 -7.52 22.76
CA GLU A 204 -0.03 -6.83 23.05
C GLU A 204 -1.27 -7.62 22.60
N ALA A 205 -1.10 -8.56 21.67
CA ALA A 205 -2.21 -9.27 21.06
C ALA A 205 -1.77 -10.58 20.39
N CYS A 206 -2.75 -11.34 19.97
CA CYS A 206 -2.59 -12.57 19.21
C CYS A 206 -2.95 -12.35 17.74
N GLY A 207 -2.18 -12.94 16.85
CA GLY A 207 -2.41 -12.91 15.42
C GLY A 207 -2.67 -14.30 14.86
N LEU A 208 -3.68 -14.39 13.99
CA LEU A 208 -4.06 -15.62 13.32
C LEU A 208 -3.67 -15.57 11.85
N ALA A 209 -3.29 -16.69 11.26
CA ALA A 209 -3.20 -16.84 9.82
C ALA A 209 -3.60 -18.24 9.38
N ARG A 210 -4.22 -18.33 8.21
CA ARG A 210 -4.45 -19.62 7.55
C ARG A 210 -3.16 -20.04 6.85
N ILE A 211 -2.72 -21.25 7.10
CA ILE A 211 -1.58 -21.86 6.39
C ILE A 211 -2.09 -22.25 4.99
N PRO A 212 -1.49 -21.73 3.90
CA PRO A 212 -1.87 -22.11 2.54
C PRO A 212 -1.76 -23.62 2.32
N ARG A 213 -2.67 -24.18 1.51
CA ARG A 213 -2.58 -25.59 1.10
C ARG A 213 -1.25 -25.83 0.37
N GLY A 214 -0.60 -26.95 0.67
CA GLY A 214 0.69 -27.31 0.07
C GLY A 214 1.91 -26.64 0.70
N ALA A 215 1.74 -25.80 1.73
CA ALA A 215 2.87 -25.26 2.48
C ALA A 215 3.62 -26.39 3.22
N ASP A 216 4.94 -26.44 3.05
CA ASP A 216 5.80 -27.40 3.75
C ASP A 216 5.98 -26.98 5.22
N GLN A 217 5.54 -27.87 6.11
CA GLN A 217 5.59 -27.66 7.56
C GLN A 217 6.66 -28.52 8.23
N ALA A 218 7.25 -29.48 7.52
CA ALA A 218 8.14 -30.47 8.09
C ALA A 218 9.45 -29.84 8.57
N GLY A 219 9.94 -30.29 9.73
CA GLY A 219 11.22 -29.84 10.29
C GLY A 219 11.27 -28.37 10.74
N ARG A 220 10.16 -27.61 10.67
CA ARG A 220 10.11 -26.21 11.11
C ARG A 220 10.03 -26.14 12.64
N LEU A 221 11.09 -25.62 13.27
CA LEU A 221 11.19 -25.43 14.72
C LEU A 221 10.59 -24.06 15.09
N LEU A 222 9.44 -24.07 15.76
CA LEU A 222 8.71 -22.85 16.08
C LEU A 222 9.39 -22.00 17.15
N ASP A 223 10.11 -22.63 18.09
CA ASP A 223 10.82 -21.92 19.15
C ASP A 223 11.97 -21.07 18.58
N ASP A 224 12.70 -21.59 17.58
CA ASP A 224 13.74 -20.85 16.88
C ASP A 224 13.18 -19.61 16.16
N MET A 225 11.97 -19.74 15.57
CA MET A 225 11.28 -18.63 14.95
C MET A 225 10.84 -17.59 16.00
N ALA A 226 10.26 -18.04 17.12
CA ALA A 226 9.82 -17.15 18.19
C ALA A 226 10.98 -16.29 18.75
N ALA A 227 12.20 -16.84 18.80
CA ALA A 227 13.39 -16.14 19.26
C ALA A 227 13.84 -14.97 18.36
N GLN A 228 13.36 -14.87 17.11
CA GLN A 228 13.77 -13.82 16.17
C GLN A 228 13.05 -12.48 16.35
N GLY A 229 11.99 -12.44 17.16
CA GLY A 229 11.20 -11.23 17.42
C GLY A 229 10.09 -10.96 16.40
N LEU A 230 9.09 -10.19 16.82
CA LEU A 230 7.85 -10.01 16.09
C LEU A 230 8.05 -9.31 14.74
N ARG A 231 8.93 -8.30 14.67
CA ARG A 231 9.17 -7.57 13.42
C ARG A 231 9.90 -8.42 12.39
N HIS A 232 10.83 -9.27 12.83
CA HIS A 232 11.49 -10.23 11.95
C HIS A 232 10.48 -11.21 11.37
N LEU A 233 9.65 -11.83 12.22
CA LEU A 233 8.61 -12.75 11.76
C LEU A 233 7.64 -12.08 10.82
N ALA A 234 7.18 -10.85 11.10
CA ALA A 234 6.33 -10.08 10.19
C ALA A 234 6.99 -9.90 8.81
N GLY A 235 8.32 -9.75 8.75
CA GLY A 235 9.09 -9.67 7.50
C GLY A 235 8.97 -10.92 6.61
N LEU A 236 8.71 -12.10 7.20
CA LEU A 236 8.50 -13.35 6.46
C LEU A 236 7.24 -13.34 5.59
N VAL A 237 6.36 -12.33 5.71
CA VAL A 237 5.27 -12.11 4.75
C VAL A 237 5.81 -11.92 3.32
N ASN A 238 7.07 -11.48 3.21
CA ASN A 238 7.83 -11.36 1.97
C ASN A 238 8.66 -12.61 1.64
N SER A 239 8.38 -13.77 2.26
CA SER A 239 8.94 -15.06 1.83
C SER A 239 8.15 -15.66 0.66
N ILE A 240 8.84 -16.44 -0.16
CA ILE A 240 8.23 -17.29 -1.20
C ILE A 240 7.83 -18.66 -0.67
N ASP A 241 8.32 -19.03 0.52
CA ASP A 241 7.81 -20.18 1.27
C ASP A 241 6.44 -19.81 1.86
N LEU A 242 5.42 -20.61 1.52
CA LEU A 242 4.03 -20.35 1.92
C LEU A 242 3.81 -20.49 3.43
N PHE A 243 4.60 -21.32 4.12
CA PHE A 243 4.52 -21.46 5.57
C PHE A 243 5.13 -20.23 6.24
N GLU A 244 6.31 -19.78 5.79
CA GLU A 244 6.93 -18.53 6.27
C GLU A 244 6.03 -17.31 6.00
N ALA A 245 5.41 -17.23 4.83
CA ALA A 245 4.46 -16.16 4.52
C ALA A 245 3.23 -16.17 5.46
N ALA A 246 2.74 -17.35 5.83
CA ALA A 246 1.67 -17.48 6.82
C ALA A 246 2.12 -17.07 8.23
N VAL A 247 3.35 -17.41 8.64
CA VAL A 247 3.96 -16.92 9.88
C VAL A 247 4.05 -15.40 9.88
N GLY A 248 4.49 -14.79 8.77
CA GLY A 248 4.53 -13.34 8.63
C GLY A 248 3.17 -12.69 8.73
N LEU A 249 2.14 -13.25 8.08
CA LEU A 249 0.77 -12.76 8.23
C LEU A 249 0.25 -12.86 9.67
N ALA A 250 0.53 -13.96 10.38
CA ALA A 250 0.15 -14.08 11.78
C ALA A 250 0.89 -13.06 12.65
N ALA A 251 2.17 -12.78 12.38
CA ALA A 251 2.95 -11.79 13.12
C ALA A 251 2.45 -10.36 12.85
N LEU A 252 2.08 -10.02 11.61
CA LEU A 252 1.39 -8.77 11.29
C LEU A 252 0.11 -8.64 12.13
N ASN A 253 -0.71 -9.69 12.19
CA ASN A 253 -1.96 -9.68 12.94
C ASN A 253 -1.75 -9.60 14.45
N ALA A 254 -0.66 -10.15 14.99
CA ALA A 254 -0.33 -10.03 16.41
C ALA A 254 0.04 -8.58 16.79
N HIS A 255 0.44 -7.77 15.80
CA HIS A 255 0.62 -6.33 15.98
C HIS A 255 -0.69 -5.54 15.78
N TYR A 256 -1.43 -5.82 14.69
CA TYR A 256 -2.58 -5.01 14.27
C TYR A 256 -3.89 -5.36 14.99
N ASN A 257 -4.16 -6.63 15.30
CA ASN A 257 -5.48 -7.09 15.74
C ASN A 257 -5.61 -7.01 17.27
N ARG A 258 -5.46 -5.79 17.81
CA ARG A 258 -5.40 -5.55 19.26
C ARG A 258 -6.81 -5.57 19.89
N PRO A 259 -6.96 -6.14 21.10
CA PRO A 259 -8.26 -6.14 21.81
C PRO A 259 -8.87 -4.75 22.04
N GLY A 260 -8.02 -3.72 22.21
CA GLY A 260 -8.42 -2.34 22.44
C GLY A 260 -8.85 -1.56 21.19
N LEU A 261 -8.94 -2.19 20.01
CA LEU A 261 -9.47 -1.52 18.82
C LEU A 261 -10.96 -1.20 18.99
N GLU A 262 -11.33 0.06 18.74
CA GLU A 262 -12.72 0.48 18.62
C GLU A 262 -13.26 0.08 17.24
N VAL A 263 -13.82 -1.11 17.16
CA VAL A 263 -14.34 -1.71 15.92
C VAL A 263 -15.73 -2.28 16.14
N ALA A 264 -16.57 -2.18 15.12
CA ALA A 264 -17.92 -2.74 15.17
C ALA A 264 -17.86 -4.28 15.13
N GLY A 265 -18.74 -4.93 15.90
CA GLY A 265 -19.00 -6.36 15.74
C GLY A 265 -19.73 -6.61 14.42
N GLY A 266 -19.44 -7.74 13.77
CA GLY A 266 -20.13 -8.11 12.53
C GLY A 266 -19.35 -9.08 11.66
N ASN A 267 -20.03 -9.67 10.68
CA ASN A 267 -19.41 -10.53 9.67
C ASN A 267 -19.23 -9.75 8.36
N GLY A 268 -18.00 -9.72 7.84
CA GLY A 268 -17.68 -9.00 6.59
C GLY A 268 -18.44 -9.46 5.35
N LEU A 269 -18.94 -10.70 5.35
CA LEU A 269 -19.75 -11.22 4.23
C LEU A 269 -21.11 -10.53 4.13
N ASP A 270 -21.63 -9.99 5.23
CA ASP A 270 -22.95 -9.35 5.22
C ASP A 270 -22.91 -7.95 4.61
N ALA A 271 -21.71 -7.40 4.37
CA ALA A 271 -21.54 -6.03 3.88
C ALA A 271 -22.09 -5.78 2.48
N PHE A 272 -22.24 -6.83 1.67
CA PHE A 272 -22.69 -6.75 0.27
C PHE A 272 -23.91 -7.64 0.00
N ALA A 273 -24.66 -8.02 1.04
CA ALA A 273 -25.85 -8.86 0.89
C ALA A 273 -26.95 -8.18 0.05
N GLU A 274 -27.00 -6.84 0.07
CA GLU A 274 -27.97 -6.02 -0.65
C GLU A 274 -27.40 -5.40 -1.94
N GLU A 275 -26.22 -5.82 -2.38
CA GLU A 275 -25.59 -5.29 -3.60
C GLU A 275 -26.33 -5.78 -4.86
N GLU A 276 -26.85 -4.85 -5.66
CA GLU A 276 -27.63 -5.17 -6.87
C GLU A 276 -26.75 -5.66 -8.03
N GLY A 277 -25.48 -5.23 -8.06
CA GLY A 277 -24.54 -5.60 -9.10
C GLY A 277 -23.86 -6.96 -8.86
N ARG A 278 -23.04 -7.38 -9.83
CA ARG A 278 -22.28 -8.64 -9.74
C ARG A 278 -21.36 -8.63 -8.50
N VAL A 279 -21.54 -9.60 -7.61
CA VAL A 279 -20.68 -9.84 -6.45
C VAL A 279 -19.77 -11.05 -6.75
N VAL A 280 -18.47 -10.91 -6.47
CA VAL A 280 -17.49 -11.99 -6.64
C VAL A 280 -16.85 -12.30 -5.30
N ALA A 281 -16.79 -13.57 -4.92
CA ALA A 281 -16.10 -14.00 -3.72
C ALA A 281 -14.84 -14.79 -4.08
N ILE A 282 -13.69 -14.37 -3.56
CA ILE A 282 -12.41 -15.06 -3.73
C ILE A 282 -12.10 -15.85 -2.47
N GLY A 283 -12.08 -17.18 -2.62
CA GLY A 283 -11.94 -18.16 -1.56
C GLY A 283 -13.28 -18.71 -1.08
N SER A 284 -13.27 -19.95 -0.62
CA SER A 284 -14.44 -20.58 -0.01
C SER A 284 -14.69 -20.03 1.39
N PHE A 285 -15.89 -19.46 1.57
CA PHE A 285 -16.38 -18.95 2.85
C PHE A 285 -17.51 -19.84 3.40
N PRO A 286 -17.47 -20.21 4.69
CA PRO A 286 -18.59 -20.92 5.31
C PRO A 286 -19.90 -20.14 5.17
N ASP A 287 -20.98 -20.83 4.81
CA ASP A 287 -22.33 -20.28 4.61
C ASP A 287 -22.45 -19.21 3.50
N ILE A 288 -21.50 -19.14 2.56
CA ILE A 288 -21.55 -18.10 1.50
C ILE A 288 -22.84 -18.16 0.67
N ALA A 289 -23.28 -19.35 0.28
CA ALA A 289 -24.52 -19.52 -0.49
C ALA A 289 -25.77 -19.00 0.27
N ARG A 290 -25.72 -18.95 1.60
CA ARG A 290 -26.81 -18.41 2.42
C ARG A 290 -26.71 -16.89 2.60
N ARG A 291 -25.50 -16.35 2.69
CA ARG A 291 -25.25 -14.92 2.99
C ARG A 291 -25.18 -14.05 1.73
N LEU A 292 -24.58 -14.60 0.67
CA LEU A 292 -24.40 -13.98 -0.63
C LEU A 292 -24.86 -14.97 -1.71
N PRO A 293 -26.17 -15.26 -1.81
CA PRO A 293 -26.70 -16.31 -2.68
C PRO A 293 -26.40 -16.10 -4.17
N ASN A 294 -26.19 -14.85 -4.57
CA ASN A 294 -25.90 -14.47 -5.96
C ASN A 294 -24.40 -14.26 -6.25
N ALA A 295 -23.52 -14.51 -5.28
CA ALA A 295 -22.08 -14.31 -5.48
C ALA A 295 -21.48 -15.40 -6.38
N LEU A 296 -20.63 -14.98 -7.30
CA LEU A 296 -19.79 -15.88 -8.09
C LEU A 296 -18.55 -16.23 -7.25
N VAL A 297 -18.44 -17.49 -6.83
CA VAL A 297 -17.36 -17.95 -5.95
C VAL A 297 -16.19 -18.48 -6.76
N VAL A 298 -15.00 -17.97 -6.50
CA VAL A 298 -13.74 -18.39 -7.12
C VAL A 298 -12.85 -19.02 -6.05
N ASP A 299 -12.47 -20.28 -6.21
CA ASP A 299 -11.54 -20.96 -5.29
C ASP A 299 -10.38 -21.63 -6.05
N ALA A 300 -9.31 -21.95 -5.33
CA ALA A 300 -8.19 -22.70 -5.86
C ALA A 300 -8.55 -24.19 -6.10
N GLN A 301 -9.53 -24.71 -5.37
CA GLN A 301 -10.11 -26.04 -5.54
C GLN A 301 -11.64 -25.91 -5.59
N PRO A 302 -12.18 -25.45 -6.73
CA PRO A 302 -13.60 -25.15 -6.85
C PRO A 302 -14.44 -26.42 -6.76
N ASP A 303 -15.59 -26.31 -6.08
CA ASP A 303 -16.67 -27.28 -6.19
C ASP A 303 -17.41 -27.14 -7.54
N ALA A 304 -18.39 -28.01 -7.81
CA ALA A 304 -19.12 -28.06 -9.09
C ALA A 304 -19.87 -26.76 -9.46
N HIS A 305 -20.12 -25.87 -8.49
CA HIS A 305 -20.82 -24.59 -8.68
C HIS A 305 -19.90 -23.38 -8.49
N GLU A 306 -18.59 -23.61 -8.38
CA GLU A 306 -17.58 -22.57 -8.18
C GLU A 306 -16.67 -22.48 -9.40
N TYR A 307 -15.92 -21.38 -9.48
CA TYR A 307 -15.01 -21.10 -10.57
C TYR A 307 -13.55 -21.33 -10.14
N PRO A 308 -12.68 -21.81 -11.04
CA PRO A 308 -11.26 -21.92 -10.75
C PRO A 308 -10.61 -20.55 -10.60
N ALA A 309 -9.51 -20.46 -9.86
CA ALA A 309 -8.75 -19.22 -9.62
C ALA A 309 -8.45 -18.36 -10.88
N ALA A 310 -8.26 -18.99 -12.05
CA ALA A 310 -8.04 -18.29 -13.32
C ALA A 310 -9.25 -17.48 -13.79
N ALA A 311 -10.48 -17.83 -13.37
CA ALA A 311 -11.69 -17.09 -13.71
C ALA A 311 -11.73 -15.68 -13.08
N ALA A 312 -10.89 -15.42 -12.06
CA ALA A 312 -10.80 -14.09 -11.45
C ALA A 312 -10.53 -12.97 -12.48
N ASP A 313 -9.74 -13.25 -13.53
CA ASP A 313 -9.45 -12.27 -14.60
C ASP A 313 -10.68 -11.87 -15.43
N TRP A 314 -11.74 -12.66 -15.40
CA TRP A 314 -12.98 -12.44 -16.15
C TRP A 314 -14.13 -11.97 -15.26
N LEU A 315 -14.09 -12.35 -13.99
CA LEU A 315 -15.18 -12.11 -13.05
C LEU A 315 -15.00 -10.82 -12.25
N LEU A 316 -13.77 -10.50 -11.82
CA LEU A 316 -13.51 -9.31 -11.01
C LEU A 316 -13.61 -7.99 -11.80
N PRO A 317 -13.13 -7.87 -13.05
CA PRO A 317 -13.23 -6.60 -13.78
C PRO A 317 -14.68 -6.15 -13.95
N GLY A 318 -15.00 -4.98 -13.42
CA GLY A 318 -16.35 -4.41 -13.45
C GLY A 318 -17.38 -5.15 -12.58
N CYS A 319 -16.96 -5.89 -11.56
CA CYS A 319 -17.90 -6.31 -10.52
C CYS A 319 -18.31 -5.11 -9.66
N ALA A 320 -19.48 -5.17 -9.03
CA ALA A 320 -19.92 -4.13 -8.10
C ALA A 320 -19.24 -4.28 -6.74
N ALA A 321 -19.09 -5.53 -6.28
CA ALA A 321 -18.38 -5.83 -5.04
C ALA A 321 -17.53 -7.10 -5.14
N ALA A 322 -16.45 -7.13 -4.36
CA ALA A 322 -15.59 -8.29 -4.19
C ALA A 322 -15.38 -8.62 -2.71
N VAL A 323 -15.57 -9.87 -2.31
CA VAL A 323 -15.18 -10.37 -0.99
C VAL A 323 -13.97 -11.27 -1.13
N ILE A 324 -12.83 -10.85 -0.61
CA ILE A 324 -11.55 -11.54 -0.78
C ILE A 324 -11.12 -12.15 0.55
N THR A 325 -10.76 -13.43 0.57
CA THR A 325 -10.22 -14.07 1.78
C THR A 325 -8.86 -13.48 2.16
N ALA A 326 -8.60 -13.29 3.45
CA ALA A 326 -7.30 -12.84 3.96
C ALA A 326 -6.14 -13.77 3.61
N SER A 327 -6.40 -15.05 3.33
CA SER A 327 -5.36 -16.00 2.90
C SER A 327 -4.72 -15.63 1.56
N THR A 328 -5.31 -14.71 0.79
CA THR A 328 -4.70 -14.17 -0.43
C THR A 328 -3.44 -13.35 -0.15
N ILE A 329 -3.26 -12.85 1.09
CA ILE A 329 -2.01 -12.20 1.51
C ILE A 329 -0.89 -13.23 1.57
N ALA A 330 -1.11 -14.36 2.24
CA ALA A 330 -0.10 -15.40 2.46
C ALA A 330 0.33 -16.11 1.17
N ASN A 331 -0.57 -16.24 0.19
CA ASN A 331 -0.22 -16.82 -1.13
C ASN A 331 0.11 -15.78 -2.20
N ARG A 332 0.24 -14.50 -1.83
CA ARG A 332 0.61 -13.37 -2.70
C ARG A 332 -0.31 -13.05 -3.86
N SER A 333 -1.56 -13.53 -3.83
CA SER A 333 -2.53 -13.20 -4.87
C SER A 333 -3.25 -11.87 -4.63
N LEU A 334 -3.24 -11.31 -3.41
CA LEU A 334 -4.02 -10.12 -3.07
C LEU A 334 -3.74 -8.90 -3.99
N PRO A 335 -2.49 -8.48 -4.28
CA PRO A 335 -2.25 -7.31 -5.12
C PRO A 335 -2.92 -7.41 -6.50
N ARG A 336 -2.77 -8.56 -7.18
CA ARG A 336 -3.40 -8.81 -8.47
C ARG A 336 -4.93 -8.78 -8.37
N LEU A 337 -5.50 -9.36 -7.32
CA LEU A 337 -6.95 -9.39 -7.14
C LEU A 337 -7.50 -7.98 -6.90
N LEU A 338 -6.79 -7.14 -6.14
CA LEU A 338 -7.13 -5.72 -5.97
C LEU A 338 -7.04 -4.96 -7.29
N ASP A 339 -6.03 -5.24 -8.11
CA ASP A 339 -5.90 -4.64 -9.44
C ASP A 339 -7.04 -5.03 -10.39
N LEU A 340 -7.47 -6.30 -10.37
CA LEU A 340 -8.61 -6.78 -11.15
C LEU A 340 -9.95 -6.20 -10.65
N ALA A 341 -10.07 -5.95 -9.34
CA ALA A 341 -11.27 -5.42 -8.71
C ALA A 341 -11.30 -3.88 -8.67
N ARG A 342 -10.45 -3.18 -9.44
CA ARG A 342 -10.43 -1.71 -9.47
C ARG A 342 -11.82 -1.16 -9.81
N GLY A 343 -12.27 -0.21 -8.99
CA GLY A 343 -13.59 0.42 -9.11
C GLY A 343 -14.72 -0.34 -8.41
N ALA A 344 -14.49 -1.57 -7.94
CA ALA A 344 -15.44 -2.30 -7.12
C ALA A 344 -15.31 -1.94 -5.63
N ARG A 345 -16.36 -2.23 -4.87
CA ARG A 345 -16.31 -2.20 -3.40
C ARG A 345 -15.66 -3.49 -2.89
N VAL A 346 -14.57 -3.39 -2.14
CA VAL A 346 -13.79 -4.57 -1.73
C VAL A 346 -13.85 -4.79 -0.22
N ALA A 347 -14.21 -6.00 0.20
CA ALA A 347 -14.04 -6.47 1.56
C ALA A 347 -12.94 -7.53 1.64
N LEU A 348 -11.96 -7.35 2.52
CA LEU A 348 -11.01 -8.39 2.90
C LEU A 348 -11.55 -9.08 4.17
N ALA A 349 -11.73 -10.40 4.11
CA ALA A 349 -12.45 -11.13 5.14
C ALA A 349 -11.74 -12.42 5.60
N GLY A 350 -11.87 -12.72 6.88
CA GLY A 350 -11.42 -13.95 7.50
C GLY A 350 -10.59 -13.69 8.76
N PRO A 351 -10.42 -14.69 9.65
CA PRO A 351 -9.70 -14.50 10.92
C PRO A 351 -8.27 -13.97 10.79
N GLY A 352 -7.61 -14.20 9.65
CA GLY A 352 -6.27 -13.70 9.36
C GLY A 352 -6.22 -12.32 8.69
N THR A 353 -7.29 -11.53 8.70
CA THR A 353 -7.31 -10.17 8.14
C THR A 353 -6.57 -9.20 9.06
N PRO A 354 -5.55 -8.45 8.58
CA PRO A 354 -4.97 -7.34 9.34
C PRO A 354 -5.97 -6.20 9.51
N LEU A 355 -6.26 -5.82 10.74
CA LEU A 355 -7.19 -4.74 11.09
C LEU A 355 -6.45 -3.40 11.16
N THR A 356 -6.09 -2.86 10.00
CA THR A 356 -5.32 -1.61 9.90
C THR A 356 -5.82 -0.70 8.78
N PRO A 357 -5.98 0.62 9.03
CA PRO A 357 -6.38 1.58 8.00
C PRO A 357 -5.46 1.63 6.77
N ARG A 358 -4.21 1.15 6.89
CA ARG A 358 -3.23 1.14 5.78
C ARG A 358 -3.77 0.49 4.52
N LEU A 359 -4.58 -0.57 4.66
CA LEU A 359 -5.14 -1.32 3.53
C LEU A 359 -6.19 -0.54 2.72
N PHE A 360 -6.79 0.52 3.30
CA PHE A 360 -7.82 1.29 2.61
C PHE A 360 -7.30 2.05 1.38
N SER A 361 -6.04 2.50 1.45
CA SER A 361 -5.36 3.16 0.33
C SER A 361 -5.10 2.24 -0.86
N TYR A 362 -5.21 0.92 -0.68
CA TYR A 362 -5.05 -0.06 -1.75
C TYR A 362 -6.40 -0.54 -2.33
N GLY A 363 -7.48 0.21 -2.10
CA GLY A 363 -8.80 -0.07 -2.67
C GLY A 363 -9.68 -0.99 -1.82
N VAL A 364 -9.24 -1.37 -0.62
CA VAL A 364 -10.09 -2.09 0.34
C VAL A 364 -11.04 -1.10 1.01
N GLU A 365 -12.32 -1.44 1.13
CA GLU A 365 -13.34 -0.64 1.84
C GLU A 365 -13.59 -1.20 3.25
N ILE A 366 -13.53 -2.54 3.39
CA ILE A 366 -13.94 -3.25 4.60
C ILE A 366 -12.91 -4.29 4.97
N LEU A 367 -12.52 -4.32 6.25
CA LEU A 367 -11.62 -5.30 6.84
C LEU A 367 -12.38 -6.08 7.91
N ALA A 368 -12.70 -7.34 7.63
CA ALA A 368 -13.43 -8.21 8.53
C ALA A 368 -12.52 -9.29 9.10
N GLY A 369 -12.02 -9.04 10.30
CA GLY A 369 -11.02 -9.85 10.98
C GLY A 369 -11.55 -10.57 12.22
N PHE A 370 -10.60 -10.95 13.07
CA PHE A 370 -10.85 -11.61 14.33
C PHE A 370 -9.88 -11.09 15.38
N ILE A 371 -10.39 -10.81 16.57
CA ILE A 371 -9.61 -10.45 17.76
C ILE A 371 -9.69 -11.63 18.71
N VAL A 372 -8.54 -12.12 19.16
CA VAL A 372 -8.43 -13.17 20.16
C VAL A 372 -8.51 -12.53 21.54
N ASP A 373 -9.48 -12.96 22.35
CA ASP A 373 -9.69 -12.46 23.71
C ASP A 373 -9.11 -13.43 24.76
N ASP A 374 -9.01 -14.73 24.43
CA ASP A 374 -8.36 -15.77 25.25
C ASP A 374 -7.21 -16.43 24.47
N PRO A 375 -5.96 -15.94 24.61
CA PRO A 375 -4.78 -16.49 23.95
C PRO A 375 -4.54 -17.98 24.24
N ALA A 376 -4.71 -18.41 25.49
CA ALA A 376 -4.40 -19.77 25.92
C ALA A 376 -5.43 -20.76 25.35
N GLY A 377 -6.72 -20.43 25.47
CA GLY A 377 -7.81 -21.23 24.89
C GLY A 377 -7.73 -21.27 23.36
N MET A 378 -7.39 -20.15 22.71
CA MET A 378 -7.19 -20.13 21.25
C MET A 378 -6.02 -21.00 20.82
N ALA A 379 -4.90 -20.97 21.55
CA ALA A 379 -3.74 -21.83 21.25
C ALA A 379 -4.12 -23.31 21.34
N GLN A 380 -4.82 -23.73 22.40
CA GLN A 380 -5.29 -25.10 22.55
C GLN A 380 -6.27 -25.49 21.42
N CYS A 381 -7.24 -24.62 21.14
CA CYS A 381 -8.22 -24.80 20.05
C CYS A 381 -7.54 -25.03 18.69
N ILE A 382 -6.47 -24.29 18.39
CA ILE A 382 -5.69 -24.47 17.18
C ILE A 382 -4.90 -25.78 17.22
N ALA A 383 -4.22 -26.09 18.33
CA ALA A 383 -3.45 -27.33 18.47
C ALA A 383 -4.32 -28.58 18.25
N GLU A 384 -5.59 -28.53 18.65
CA GLU A 384 -6.59 -29.60 18.44
C GLU A 384 -7.14 -29.66 17.00
N GLY A 385 -6.74 -28.74 16.11
CA GLY A 385 -7.13 -28.74 14.70
C GLY A 385 -8.50 -28.11 14.43
N ALA A 386 -9.00 -27.26 15.32
CA ALA A 386 -10.31 -26.62 15.16
C ALA A 386 -10.38 -25.72 13.91
N THR A 387 -11.61 -25.52 13.45
CA THR A 387 -11.94 -24.60 12.34
C THR A 387 -12.40 -23.23 12.88
N PRO A 388 -12.51 -22.19 12.04
CA PRO A 388 -12.95 -20.86 12.48
C PRO A 388 -14.29 -20.80 13.23
N ARG A 389 -15.14 -21.83 13.12
CA ARG A 389 -16.36 -21.94 13.93
C ARG A 389 -16.06 -22.08 15.43
N GLY A 390 -15.01 -22.83 15.78
CA GLY A 390 -14.56 -23.02 17.17
C GLY A 390 -13.87 -21.79 17.75
N PHE A 391 -13.26 -20.95 16.92
CA PHE A 391 -12.52 -19.76 17.37
C PHE A 391 -13.41 -18.78 18.13
N ARG A 392 -14.71 -18.71 17.80
CA ARG A 392 -15.69 -17.80 18.42
C ARG A 392 -15.85 -17.97 19.93
N GLN A 393 -15.38 -19.08 20.50
CA GLN A 393 -15.38 -19.28 21.96
C GLN A 393 -14.25 -18.50 22.65
N PHE A 394 -13.18 -18.17 21.92
CA PHE A 394 -11.92 -17.60 22.43
C PHE A 394 -11.62 -16.21 21.86
N GLY A 395 -12.62 -15.60 21.22
CA GLY A 395 -12.50 -14.26 20.65
C GLY A 395 -13.72 -13.87 19.83
N ARG A 396 -13.61 -12.76 19.11
CA ARG A 396 -14.73 -12.11 18.42
C ARG A 396 -14.41 -11.71 16.98
N GLN A 397 -15.42 -11.82 16.12
CA GLN A 397 -15.37 -11.26 14.76
C GLN A 397 -15.62 -9.75 14.82
N VAL A 398 -14.79 -9.01 14.11
CA VAL A 398 -14.87 -7.54 14.09
C VAL A 398 -14.70 -7.01 12.67
N THR A 399 -15.24 -5.83 12.43
CA THR A 399 -15.17 -5.15 11.14
C THR A 399 -14.67 -3.73 11.31
N LEU A 400 -13.62 -3.38 10.57
CA LEU A 400 -13.14 -2.01 10.39
C LEU A 400 -13.55 -1.54 8.99
N ARG A 401 -14.12 -0.34 8.89
CA ARG A 401 -14.56 0.27 7.62
C ARG A 401 -13.72 1.48 7.32
N ARG A 402 -13.47 1.73 6.03
CA ARG A 402 -12.88 2.98 5.57
C ARG A 402 -13.76 4.15 6.07
N PRO A 403 -13.19 5.19 6.68
CA PRO A 403 -13.93 6.41 7.01
C PRO A 403 -14.61 6.96 5.74
N GLY A 404 -15.84 7.46 5.92
CA GLY A 404 -16.65 8.02 4.84
C GLY A 404 -16.20 9.39 4.38
#